data_AF-A0A1Q3USP8-F1
#
_entry.id   AF-A0A1Q3USP8-F1
#
_cell.length_a   1.000
_cell.length_b   1.000
_cell.length_c   1.000
_cell.angle_alpha   90.00
_cell.angle_beta   90.00
_cell.angle_gamma   90.00
#
_symmetry.space_group_name_H-M   'P 1'
#
loop_
_entity.id
_entity.type
_entity.pdbx_description
1 polymer ?
#
loop_
_entity_poly.entity_id
_entity_poly.type
_entity_poly.pdbx_seq_one_letter_code
_entity_poly.pdbx_strand_id
1 'polypeptide(L)'
;MARQRLARFPYHTGGFAHRAGPYAVTQLGGFYTGVSTFLDSQHPVKTKADADAYIARMAATPALLDDDSAIVRANAAMGVVAPRFIIEQALQQLGRLRDGDAASKTIVASLARRANAIGLTGYDARAQAIFEGPIRAALTRQIEVLAALLPKAGDEAGVSRLPDGPAYYAATLAQHTTTDMTAEQIHQLGLDQLADLHARMDKLLTAQGFKEGSLRQRLDALTATDGQLFANDDTGRAALLAYLNDRLTTIRARLPQVFSRMPRAPYEIRRVPPEIEIGAPGGSAQAGTPDGSRPGIFFINLRDTHEWPRYTLPTLAFHEGAPGHLFENALKFEDAALPLYRQSSYVTAYGEGWGLYAEQVAAELGMYDDDPLGEIGYLASYAFRASRLVVDTGLHAKGWNRQQAIDFMVENSSETPSSARTEIDRYIVYPGQACSYKVGQTAISRLRDEVSSHRDYDIKRFHDVVLGAGRIPLAVLERRVRDAFPA
;
A
#
# COMPACT_ATOMS: atom_id res chain seq x y z
N MET A 1 21.49 -9.79 5.51
CA MET A 1 21.41 -9.97 6.97
C MET A 1 19.96 -9.98 7.49
N ALA A 2 19.08 -9.01 7.19
CA ALA A 2 17.70 -8.99 7.74
C ALA A 2 16.83 -10.24 7.42
N ARG A 3 16.82 -10.73 6.17
CA ARG A 3 16.10 -12.00 5.83
C ARG A 3 16.63 -13.22 6.60
N GLN A 4 17.92 -13.26 6.92
CA GLN A 4 18.49 -14.31 7.78
C GLN A 4 18.03 -14.15 9.24
N ARG A 5 17.83 -12.91 9.71
CA ARG A 5 17.28 -12.64 11.06
C ARG A 5 15.83 -13.12 11.20
N LEU A 6 15.05 -13.11 10.12
CA LEU A 6 13.64 -13.57 10.16
C LEU A 6 13.47 -15.09 10.10
N ALA A 7 14.43 -15.81 9.52
CA ALA A 7 14.39 -17.27 9.40
C ALA A 7 14.35 -18.00 10.77
N ARG A 8 14.72 -17.34 11.87
CA ARG A 8 14.61 -17.91 13.23
C ARG A 8 13.18 -17.92 13.78
N PHE A 9 12.25 -17.21 13.15
CA PHE A 9 10.85 -17.13 13.59
C PHE A 9 9.99 -18.03 12.70
N PRO A 10 9.69 -19.27 13.11
CA PRO A 10 8.98 -20.23 12.28
C PRO A 10 7.53 -19.80 11.95
N TYR A 11 6.98 -18.86 12.71
CA TYR A 11 5.67 -18.27 12.48
C TYR A 11 5.69 -17.09 11.50
N HIS A 12 6.85 -16.61 11.06
CA HIS A 12 6.93 -15.54 10.07
C HIS A 12 6.44 -16.07 8.72
N THR A 13 5.39 -15.44 8.21
CA THR A 13 4.76 -15.76 6.93
C THR A 13 4.97 -14.61 5.97
N GLY A 14 5.03 -14.90 4.67
CA GLY A 14 5.18 -13.91 3.62
C GLY A 14 5.38 -14.59 2.27
N GLY A 15 5.03 -13.90 1.19
CA GLY A 15 5.16 -14.46 -0.16
C GLY A 15 3.99 -14.10 -1.05
N PHE A 16 3.70 -14.97 -2.02
CA PHE A 16 2.57 -14.78 -2.93
C PHE A 16 1.26 -14.83 -2.13
N ALA A 17 0.44 -13.78 -2.24
CA ALA A 17 -0.81 -13.55 -1.50
C ALA A 17 -0.71 -13.18 0.00
N HIS A 18 0.44 -13.35 0.65
CA HIS A 18 0.64 -13.01 2.07
C HIS A 18 1.46 -11.73 2.25
N ARG A 19 1.06 -10.89 3.22
CA ARG A 19 1.92 -9.81 3.72
C ARG A 19 3.01 -10.42 4.60
N ALA A 20 4.20 -9.81 4.64
CA ALA A 20 5.30 -10.31 5.46
C ALA A 20 5.03 -10.03 6.95
N GLY A 21 4.52 -11.01 7.68
CA GLY A 21 3.98 -10.82 9.02
C GLY A 21 3.78 -12.15 9.77
N PRO A 22 3.36 -12.09 11.04
CA PRO A 22 3.28 -13.27 11.90
C PRO A 22 2.01 -14.11 11.68
N TYR A 23 1.07 -13.63 10.85
CA TYR A 23 -0.25 -14.24 10.66
C TYR A 23 -0.50 -14.50 9.17
N ALA A 24 -0.74 -15.76 8.80
CA ALA A 24 -0.96 -16.15 7.41
C ALA A 24 -2.27 -15.58 6.84
N VAL A 25 -3.39 -15.88 7.49
CA VAL A 25 -4.73 -15.42 7.04
C VAL A 25 -5.17 -14.25 7.90
N THR A 26 -5.37 -13.10 7.27
CA THR A 26 -5.80 -11.85 7.92
C THR A 26 -6.75 -11.10 6.99
N GLN A 27 -7.33 -10.01 7.47
CA GLN A 27 -8.12 -9.10 6.64
C GLN A 27 -7.34 -8.45 5.48
N LEU A 28 -6.00 -8.54 5.50
CA LEU A 28 -5.11 -7.95 4.50
C LEU A 28 -4.59 -8.93 3.43
N GLY A 29 -4.77 -10.24 3.64
CA GLY A 29 -4.09 -11.23 2.80
C GLY A 29 -4.34 -12.68 3.19
N GLY A 30 -3.79 -13.55 2.37
CA GLY A 30 -4.14 -14.96 2.28
C GLY A 30 -4.57 -15.30 0.86
N PHE A 31 -4.54 -16.58 0.50
CA PHE A 31 -4.87 -17.01 -0.86
C PHE A 31 -6.32 -16.67 -1.24
N TYR A 32 -7.23 -16.55 -0.27
CA TYR A 32 -8.64 -16.22 -0.49
C TYR A 32 -8.84 -14.86 -1.19
N THR A 33 -7.98 -13.86 -0.91
CA THR A 33 -7.98 -12.59 -1.64
C THR A 33 -7.01 -12.62 -2.81
N GLY A 34 -5.78 -13.07 -2.58
CA GLY A 34 -4.69 -12.94 -3.55
C GLY A 34 -4.93 -13.67 -4.86
N VAL A 35 -5.52 -14.87 -4.83
CA VAL A 35 -5.82 -15.64 -6.04
C VAL A 35 -6.89 -14.95 -6.89
N SER A 36 -7.96 -14.46 -6.27
CA SER A 36 -9.04 -13.75 -6.96
C SER A 36 -8.50 -12.48 -7.66
N THR A 37 -7.75 -11.65 -6.93
CA THR A 37 -7.14 -10.43 -7.48
C THR A 37 -6.16 -10.75 -8.62
N PHE A 38 -5.31 -11.77 -8.45
CA PHE A 38 -4.35 -12.18 -9.49
C PHE A 38 -5.06 -12.63 -10.78
N LEU A 39 -6.06 -13.50 -10.65
CA LEU A 39 -6.76 -14.06 -11.80
C LEU A 39 -7.59 -13.01 -12.55
N ASP A 40 -8.22 -12.08 -11.84
CA ASP A 40 -8.97 -10.98 -12.46
C ASP A 40 -8.05 -9.96 -13.15
N SER A 41 -7.02 -9.49 -12.45
CA SER A 41 -6.26 -8.30 -12.88
C SER A 41 -4.95 -8.61 -13.61
N GLN A 42 -4.40 -9.83 -13.51
CA GLN A 42 -3.08 -10.16 -14.07
C GLN A 42 -3.09 -11.31 -15.08
N HIS A 43 -3.82 -12.39 -14.80
CA HIS A 43 -3.88 -13.55 -15.69
C HIS A 43 -4.58 -13.18 -17.01
N PRO A 44 -4.01 -13.41 -18.20
CA PRO A 44 -4.64 -13.08 -19.47
C PRO A 44 -5.79 -14.06 -19.80
N VAL A 45 -6.78 -13.64 -20.59
CA VAL A 45 -7.71 -14.52 -21.33
C VAL A 45 -7.83 -13.92 -22.72
N LYS A 46 -6.89 -14.27 -23.60
CA LYS A 46 -6.86 -13.85 -25.01
C LYS A 46 -7.05 -15.03 -25.95
N THR A 47 -6.78 -16.24 -25.45
CA THR A 47 -6.88 -17.50 -26.20
C THR A 47 -7.63 -18.56 -25.40
N LYS A 48 -8.00 -19.67 -26.05
CA LYS A 48 -8.54 -20.86 -25.36
C LYS A 48 -7.57 -21.40 -24.31
N ALA A 49 -6.27 -21.45 -24.62
CA ALA A 49 -5.25 -21.94 -23.70
C ALA A 49 -5.18 -21.09 -22.43
N ASP A 50 -5.31 -19.76 -22.56
CA ASP A 50 -5.35 -18.86 -21.42
C ASP A 50 -6.56 -19.11 -20.51
N ALA A 51 -7.73 -19.32 -21.12
CA ALA A 51 -8.98 -19.61 -20.40
C ALA A 51 -8.93 -20.98 -19.70
N ASP A 52 -8.37 -22.00 -20.35
CA ASP A 52 -8.14 -23.31 -19.72
C ASP A 52 -7.14 -23.20 -18.55
N ALA A 53 -6.08 -22.40 -18.70
CA ALA A 53 -5.11 -22.14 -17.63
C ALA A 53 -5.72 -21.33 -16.46
N TYR A 54 -6.73 -20.50 -16.72
CA TYR A 54 -7.52 -19.84 -15.67
C TYR A 54 -8.32 -20.89 -14.87
N ILE A 55 -9.07 -21.76 -15.57
CA ILE A 55 -9.83 -22.85 -14.96
C ILE A 55 -8.93 -23.78 -14.12
N ALA A 56 -7.76 -24.14 -14.65
CA ALA A 56 -6.81 -24.98 -13.93
C ALA A 56 -6.34 -24.33 -12.62
N ARG A 57 -6.07 -23.01 -12.63
CA ARG A 57 -5.73 -22.27 -11.40
C ARG A 57 -6.90 -22.19 -10.43
N MET A 58 -8.12 -21.96 -10.90
CA MET A 58 -9.32 -22.01 -10.05
C MET A 58 -9.47 -23.38 -9.37
N ALA A 59 -9.25 -24.47 -10.12
CA ALA A 59 -9.32 -25.82 -9.59
C ALA A 59 -8.22 -26.13 -8.54
N ALA A 60 -7.11 -25.40 -8.56
CA ALA A 60 -6.01 -25.52 -7.58
C ALA A 60 -6.22 -24.66 -6.31
N THR A 61 -7.08 -23.64 -6.36
CA THR A 61 -7.40 -22.76 -5.21
C THR A 61 -7.77 -23.50 -3.92
N PRO A 62 -8.57 -24.58 -3.93
CA PRO A 62 -8.93 -25.30 -2.71
C PRO A 62 -7.71 -25.78 -1.89
N ALA A 63 -6.70 -26.34 -2.57
CA ALA A 63 -5.48 -26.82 -1.91
C ALA A 63 -4.70 -25.66 -1.27
N LEU A 64 -4.61 -24.51 -1.96
CA LEU A 64 -3.97 -23.32 -1.42
C LEU A 64 -4.67 -22.81 -0.13
N LEU A 65 -6.00 -22.84 -0.08
CA LEU A 65 -6.77 -22.45 1.10
C LEU A 65 -6.57 -23.42 2.28
N ASP A 66 -6.44 -24.72 1.99
CA ASP A 66 -6.13 -25.73 2.99
C ASP A 66 -4.68 -25.57 3.52
N ASP A 67 -3.72 -25.24 2.65
CA ASP A 67 -2.33 -24.93 3.04
C ASP A 67 -2.26 -23.71 3.97
N ASP A 68 -2.98 -22.63 3.64
CA ASP A 68 -3.13 -21.47 4.53
C ASP A 68 -3.68 -21.88 5.90
N SER A 69 -4.70 -22.73 5.90
CA SER A 69 -5.32 -23.24 7.13
C SER A 69 -4.36 -24.10 7.95
N ALA A 70 -3.45 -24.83 7.30
CA ALA A 70 -2.40 -25.59 7.98
C ALA A 70 -1.38 -24.66 8.66
N ILE A 71 -0.95 -23.59 7.99
CA ILE A 71 -0.05 -22.57 8.56
C ILE A 71 -0.71 -21.91 9.77
N VAL A 72 -2.00 -21.54 9.67
CA VAL A 72 -2.75 -20.95 10.79
C VAL A 72 -2.77 -21.88 12.01
N ARG A 73 -3.03 -23.18 11.82
CA ARG A 73 -3.01 -24.17 12.92
C ARG A 73 -1.60 -24.32 13.52
N ALA A 74 -0.57 -24.36 12.69
CA ALA A 74 0.83 -24.45 13.13
C ALA A 74 1.24 -23.23 13.96
N ASN A 75 0.90 -22.02 13.49
CA ASN A 75 1.14 -20.78 14.23
C ASN A 75 0.41 -20.77 15.57
N ALA A 76 -0.87 -21.16 15.58
CA ALA A 76 -1.66 -21.23 16.81
C ALA A 76 -1.08 -22.23 17.83
N ALA A 77 -0.52 -23.36 17.37
CA ALA A 77 0.15 -24.33 18.24
C ALA A 77 1.41 -23.76 18.92
N MET A 78 2.03 -22.73 18.34
CA MET A 78 3.15 -21.98 18.92
C MET A 78 2.71 -20.79 19.78
N GLY A 79 1.40 -20.62 20.03
CA GLY A 79 0.87 -19.46 20.74
C GLY A 79 0.76 -18.19 19.87
N VAL A 80 0.97 -18.30 18.56
CA VAL A 80 0.86 -17.18 17.62
C VAL A 80 -0.55 -17.14 17.03
N VAL A 81 -1.43 -16.40 17.69
CA VAL A 81 -2.82 -16.19 17.28
C VAL A 81 -3.03 -14.70 17.00
N ALA A 82 -3.65 -14.36 15.87
CA ALA A 82 -3.98 -12.98 15.53
C ALA A 82 -4.96 -12.37 16.55
N PRO A 83 -4.97 -11.04 16.74
CA PRO A 83 -5.95 -10.39 17.60
C PRO A 83 -7.40 -10.69 17.18
N ARG A 84 -8.34 -10.67 18.13
CA ARG A 84 -9.74 -11.05 17.88
C ARG A 84 -10.37 -10.26 16.74
N PHE A 85 -10.23 -8.94 16.76
CA PHE A 85 -10.79 -8.04 15.74
C PHE A 85 -10.22 -8.31 14.33
N ILE A 86 -8.98 -8.80 14.22
CA ILE A 86 -8.37 -9.22 12.95
C ILE A 86 -9.03 -10.50 12.42
N ILE A 87 -9.24 -11.48 13.31
CA ILE A 87 -9.91 -12.74 12.96
C ILE A 87 -11.35 -12.47 12.54
N GLU A 88 -12.09 -11.62 13.26
CA GLU A 88 -13.46 -11.24 12.94
C GLU A 88 -13.58 -10.57 11.56
N GLN A 89 -12.66 -9.65 11.23
CA GLN A 89 -12.61 -9.02 9.91
C GLN A 89 -12.31 -10.04 8.80
N ALA A 90 -11.35 -10.96 9.03
CA ALA A 90 -11.04 -12.02 8.07
C ALA A 90 -12.25 -12.95 7.85
N LEU A 91 -12.94 -13.34 8.93
CA LEU A 91 -14.17 -14.14 8.87
C LEU A 91 -15.28 -13.41 8.09
N GLN A 92 -15.44 -12.10 8.27
CA GLN A 92 -16.42 -11.31 7.51
C GLN A 92 -16.11 -11.34 6.01
N GLN A 93 -14.85 -11.12 5.61
CA GLN A 93 -14.46 -11.14 4.20
C GLN A 93 -14.59 -12.54 3.59
N LEU A 94 -14.16 -13.59 4.31
CA LEU A 94 -14.32 -14.98 3.89
C LEU A 94 -15.79 -15.35 3.71
N GLY A 95 -16.66 -14.93 4.64
CA GLY A 95 -18.11 -15.10 4.53
C GLY A 95 -18.67 -14.43 3.28
N ARG A 96 -18.29 -13.18 3.00
CA ARG A 96 -18.71 -12.47 1.77
C ARG A 96 -18.21 -13.13 0.49
N LEU A 97 -16.99 -13.67 0.51
CA LEU A 97 -16.45 -14.40 -0.63
C LEU A 97 -17.22 -15.71 -0.83
N ARG A 98 -17.42 -16.48 0.24
CA ARG A 98 -18.13 -17.76 0.22
C ARG A 98 -19.58 -17.58 -0.21
N ASP A 99 -20.34 -16.72 0.46
CA ASP A 99 -21.81 -16.67 0.41
C ASP A 99 -22.38 -15.90 -0.78
N GLY A 100 -23.63 -16.15 -1.16
CA GLY A 100 -24.26 -15.52 -2.34
C GLY A 100 -24.00 -16.28 -3.65
N ASP A 101 -24.44 -15.72 -4.77
CA ASP A 101 -24.40 -16.35 -6.10
C ASP A 101 -22.96 -16.44 -6.65
N ALA A 102 -22.51 -17.65 -7.03
CA ALA A 102 -21.22 -17.86 -7.69
C ALA A 102 -21.04 -17.04 -8.96
N ALA A 103 -22.09 -16.86 -9.78
CA ALA A 103 -21.95 -16.13 -11.04
C ALA A 103 -21.53 -14.67 -10.83
N SER A 104 -21.91 -14.09 -9.68
CA SER A 104 -21.54 -12.72 -9.27
C SER A 104 -20.09 -12.57 -8.78
N LYS A 105 -19.42 -13.68 -8.43
CA LYS A 105 -18.09 -13.61 -7.81
C LYS A 105 -17.05 -13.20 -8.83
N THR A 106 -16.17 -12.26 -8.47
CA THR A 106 -15.17 -11.67 -9.38
C THR A 106 -14.34 -12.72 -10.13
N ILE A 107 -13.89 -13.77 -9.45
CA ILE A 107 -13.13 -14.89 -10.06
C ILE A 107 -13.92 -15.66 -11.13
N VAL A 108 -15.25 -15.72 -11.02
CA VAL A 108 -16.16 -16.38 -11.99
C VAL A 108 -16.56 -15.39 -13.08
N ALA A 109 -17.10 -14.23 -12.69
CA ALA A 109 -17.59 -13.19 -13.58
C ALA A 109 -16.49 -12.67 -14.54
N SER A 110 -15.25 -12.54 -14.05
CA SER A 110 -14.12 -12.10 -14.86
C SER A 110 -13.81 -13.08 -15.99
N LEU A 111 -13.74 -14.38 -15.69
CA LEU A 111 -13.50 -15.40 -16.72
C LEU A 111 -14.68 -15.48 -17.68
N ALA A 112 -15.92 -15.49 -17.18
CA ALA A 112 -17.12 -15.53 -18.03
C ALA A 112 -17.14 -14.38 -19.03
N ARG A 113 -17.00 -13.13 -18.55
CA ARG A 113 -16.95 -11.92 -19.38
C ARG A 113 -15.84 -12.00 -20.43
N ARG A 114 -14.62 -12.35 -20.02
CA ARG A 114 -13.43 -12.31 -20.88
C ARG A 114 -13.39 -13.46 -21.88
N ALA A 115 -13.87 -14.65 -21.51
CA ALA A 115 -13.97 -15.80 -22.42
C ALA A 115 -15.06 -15.57 -23.48
N ASN A 116 -16.23 -15.06 -23.08
CA ASN A 116 -17.30 -14.71 -24.01
C ASN A 116 -16.86 -13.64 -25.02
N ALA A 117 -16.09 -12.65 -24.58
CA ALA A 117 -15.56 -11.59 -25.45
C ALA A 117 -14.65 -12.12 -26.58
N ILE A 118 -14.07 -13.32 -26.43
CA ILE A 118 -13.27 -14.00 -27.47
C ILE A 118 -13.99 -15.20 -28.09
N GLY A 119 -15.33 -15.27 -27.94
CA GLY A 119 -16.17 -16.29 -28.58
C GLY A 119 -16.10 -17.69 -27.97
N LEU A 120 -15.51 -17.84 -26.77
CA LEU A 120 -15.48 -19.12 -26.06
C LEU A 120 -16.75 -19.30 -25.22
N THR A 121 -17.35 -20.49 -25.28
CA THR A 121 -18.59 -20.83 -24.55
C THR A 121 -18.34 -21.87 -23.44
N GLY A 122 -19.23 -21.91 -22.44
CA GLY A 122 -19.23 -22.92 -21.36
C GLY A 122 -18.19 -22.71 -20.25
N TYR A 123 -17.36 -21.66 -20.32
CA TYR A 123 -16.41 -21.33 -19.26
C TYR A 123 -17.07 -20.74 -18.01
N ASP A 124 -18.20 -20.05 -18.19
CA ASP A 124 -19.07 -19.57 -17.12
C ASP A 124 -19.58 -20.72 -16.25
N ALA A 125 -20.21 -21.74 -16.85
CA ALA A 125 -20.74 -22.90 -16.13
C ALA A 125 -19.63 -23.72 -15.46
N ARG A 126 -18.48 -23.89 -16.13
CA ARG A 126 -17.30 -24.57 -15.56
C ARG A 126 -16.75 -23.82 -14.35
N ALA A 127 -16.60 -22.50 -14.45
CA ALA A 127 -16.11 -21.66 -13.36
C ALA A 127 -17.06 -21.66 -12.17
N GLN A 128 -18.38 -21.55 -12.42
CA GLN A 128 -19.41 -21.65 -11.38
C GLN A 128 -19.37 -23.01 -10.67
N ALA A 129 -19.26 -24.13 -11.41
CA ALA A 129 -19.19 -25.46 -10.81
C ALA A 129 -17.97 -25.64 -9.90
N ILE A 130 -16.80 -25.13 -10.31
CA ILE A 130 -15.58 -25.13 -9.47
C ILE A 130 -15.76 -24.24 -8.24
N PHE A 131 -16.42 -23.09 -8.41
CA PHE A 131 -16.65 -22.18 -7.29
C PHE A 131 -17.61 -22.79 -6.25
N GLU A 132 -18.80 -23.21 -6.69
CA GLU A 132 -19.86 -23.75 -5.83
C GLU A 132 -19.47 -25.05 -5.13
N GLY A 133 -18.69 -25.91 -5.80
CA GLY A 133 -18.21 -27.15 -5.21
C GLY A 133 -16.92 -26.93 -4.41
N PRO A 134 -15.76 -27.21 -5.01
CA PRO A 134 -14.52 -27.35 -4.26
C PRO A 134 -14.01 -26.05 -3.61
N ILE A 135 -14.19 -24.86 -4.22
CA ILE A 135 -13.75 -23.59 -3.61
C ILE A 135 -14.61 -23.24 -2.40
N ARG A 136 -15.95 -23.26 -2.53
CA ARG A 136 -16.87 -22.95 -1.42
C ARG A 136 -16.64 -23.91 -0.24
N ALA A 137 -16.41 -25.19 -0.50
CA ALA A 137 -16.08 -26.18 0.53
C ALA A 137 -14.76 -25.85 1.25
N ALA A 138 -13.72 -25.42 0.54
CA ALA A 138 -12.44 -25.02 1.14
C ALA A 138 -12.55 -23.72 1.95
N LEU A 139 -13.32 -22.72 1.46
CA LEU A 139 -13.62 -21.51 2.22
C LEU A 139 -14.33 -21.82 3.53
N THR A 140 -15.31 -22.74 3.53
CA THR A 140 -15.98 -23.20 4.76
C THR A 140 -14.99 -23.77 5.77
N ARG A 141 -14.08 -24.67 5.34
CA ARG A 141 -13.05 -25.22 6.23
C ARG A 141 -12.12 -24.16 6.79
N GLN A 142 -11.70 -23.19 5.98
CA GLN A 142 -10.84 -22.09 6.44
C GLN A 142 -11.57 -21.19 7.46
N ILE A 143 -12.86 -20.91 7.25
CA ILE A 143 -13.72 -20.19 8.20
C ILE A 143 -13.80 -20.95 9.53
N GLU A 144 -14.02 -22.27 9.51
CA GLU A 144 -14.07 -23.10 10.72
C GLU A 144 -12.77 -23.04 11.51
N VAL A 145 -11.62 -23.07 10.83
CA VAL A 145 -10.29 -22.97 11.45
C VAL A 145 -10.11 -21.63 12.16
N LEU A 146 -10.44 -20.52 11.49
CA LEU A 146 -10.33 -19.19 12.09
C LEU A 146 -11.31 -18.99 13.25
N ALA A 147 -12.55 -19.44 13.10
CA ALA A 147 -13.57 -19.34 14.14
C ALA A 147 -13.16 -20.12 15.41
N ALA A 148 -12.54 -21.29 15.27
CA ALA A 148 -12.04 -22.08 16.38
C ALA A 148 -10.92 -21.39 17.18
N LEU A 149 -10.28 -20.35 16.63
CA LEU A 149 -9.26 -19.56 17.32
C LEU A 149 -9.83 -18.40 18.15
N LEU A 150 -11.08 -17.97 17.93
CA LEU A 150 -11.68 -16.83 18.63
C LEU A 150 -11.62 -16.96 20.18
N PRO A 151 -11.89 -18.13 20.79
CA PRO A 151 -11.78 -18.28 22.25
C PRO A 151 -10.34 -18.11 22.78
N LYS A 152 -9.33 -18.26 21.93
CA LYS A 152 -7.90 -18.11 22.25
C LYS A 152 -7.35 -16.74 21.85
N ALA A 153 -8.11 -15.95 21.09
CA ALA A 153 -7.67 -14.66 20.59
C ALA A 153 -7.89 -13.56 21.64
N GLY A 154 -6.83 -12.81 21.95
CA GLY A 154 -6.89 -11.60 22.76
C GLY A 154 -7.05 -10.33 21.91
N ASP A 155 -7.07 -9.17 22.57
CA ASP A 155 -7.17 -7.84 21.91
C ASP A 155 -5.83 -7.08 21.86
N GLU A 156 -4.76 -7.69 22.33
CA GLU A 156 -3.43 -7.09 22.34
C GLU A 156 -2.86 -6.97 20.92
N ALA A 157 -2.60 -5.72 20.52
CA ALA A 157 -2.26 -5.32 19.16
C ALA A 157 -0.78 -5.55 18.80
N GLY A 158 0.13 -5.33 19.75
CA GLY A 158 1.58 -5.41 19.52
C GLY A 158 2.09 -6.83 19.30
N VAL A 159 3.05 -7.00 18.37
CA VAL A 159 3.75 -8.30 18.20
C VAL A 159 4.73 -8.60 19.34
N SER A 160 4.97 -7.66 20.25
CA SER A 160 5.80 -7.85 21.46
C SER A 160 5.29 -8.98 22.35
N ARG A 161 4.00 -9.31 22.31
CA ARG A 161 3.39 -10.43 23.04
C ARG A 161 3.71 -11.81 22.46
N LEU A 162 4.19 -11.87 21.22
CA LEU A 162 4.49 -13.13 20.54
C LEU A 162 5.80 -13.74 21.07
N PRO A 163 6.06 -15.04 20.85
CA PRO A 163 7.33 -15.66 21.22
C PRO A 163 8.52 -14.91 20.61
N ASP A 164 9.41 -14.39 21.48
CA ASP A 164 10.55 -13.52 21.12
C ASP A 164 10.13 -12.25 20.33
N GLY A 165 8.96 -11.71 20.69
CA GLY A 165 8.28 -10.59 20.02
C GLY A 165 9.12 -9.31 19.83
N PRO A 166 9.85 -8.81 20.85
CA PRO A 166 10.72 -7.64 20.68
C PRO A 166 11.80 -7.87 19.62
N ALA A 167 12.40 -9.06 19.58
CA ALA A 167 13.44 -9.38 18.62
C ALA A 167 12.86 -9.70 17.23
N TYR A 168 11.61 -10.16 17.16
CA TYR A 168 10.83 -10.28 15.93
C TYR A 168 10.55 -8.91 15.31
N TYR A 169 10.04 -7.96 16.11
CA TYR A 169 9.77 -6.61 15.64
C TYR A 169 11.04 -5.90 15.15
N ALA A 170 12.14 -6.00 15.89
CA ALA A 170 13.42 -5.45 15.44
C ALA A 170 13.87 -6.04 14.08
N ALA A 171 13.58 -7.32 13.82
CA ALA A 171 13.91 -7.97 12.56
C ALA A 171 13.01 -7.52 11.40
N THR A 172 11.69 -7.41 11.61
CA THR A 172 10.76 -6.92 10.57
C THR A 172 10.96 -5.43 10.29
N LEU A 173 11.21 -4.63 11.32
CA LEU A 173 11.56 -3.21 11.19
C LEU A 173 12.80 -3.04 10.30
N ALA A 174 13.90 -3.74 10.61
CA ALA A 174 15.12 -3.71 9.80
C ALA A 174 14.91 -4.28 8.37
N GLN A 175 14.04 -5.28 8.19
CA GLN A 175 13.70 -5.79 6.85
C GLN A 175 13.02 -4.71 6.00
N HIS A 176 12.06 -3.99 6.57
CA HIS A 176 11.26 -3.01 5.84
C HIS A 176 11.99 -1.68 5.62
N THR A 177 12.72 -1.20 6.63
CA THR A 177 13.48 0.05 6.55
C THR A 177 14.80 -0.12 5.83
N THR A 178 15.38 -1.33 5.87
CA THR A 178 16.77 -1.61 5.41
C THR A 178 17.84 -0.81 6.13
N THR A 179 17.53 -0.34 7.34
CA THR A 179 18.44 0.38 8.26
C THR A 179 18.61 -0.42 9.55
N ASP A 180 19.57 -0.02 10.38
CA ASP A 180 19.72 -0.51 11.77
C ASP A 180 19.13 0.47 12.79
N MET A 181 18.21 1.35 12.36
CA MET A 181 17.53 2.27 13.28
C MET A 181 16.70 1.49 14.30
N THR A 182 16.79 1.89 15.56
CA THR A 182 15.96 1.30 16.62
C THR A 182 14.53 1.81 16.55
N ALA A 183 13.59 1.08 17.16
CA ALA A 183 12.21 1.54 17.29
C ALA A 183 12.13 2.90 18.00
N GLU A 184 12.99 3.16 18.98
CA GLU A 184 13.04 4.46 19.67
C GLU A 184 13.46 5.60 18.74
N GLN A 185 14.50 5.38 17.94
CA GLN A 185 14.97 6.39 16.97
C GLN A 185 13.90 6.68 15.92
N ILE A 186 13.18 5.65 15.45
CA ILE A 186 12.09 5.83 14.48
C ILE A 186 10.89 6.54 15.11
N HIS A 187 10.55 6.20 16.36
CA HIS A 187 9.47 6.87 17.09
C HIS A 187 9.76 8.37 17.24
N GLN A 188 10.97 8.71 17.69
CA GLN A 188 11.37 10.11 17.86
C GLN A 188 11.41 10.86 16.53
N LEU A 189 11.94 10.24 15.45
CA LEU A 189 11.90 10.81 14.11
C LEU A 189 10.47 11.17 13.68
N GLY A 190 9.50 10.31 13.99
CA GLY A 190 8.09 10.57 13.71
C GLY A 190 7.55 11.78 14.46
N LEU A 191 7.84 11.89 15.76
CA LEU A 191 7.42 13.02 16.58
C LEU A 191 8.03 14.34 16.11
N ASP A 192 9.33 14.34 15.78
CA ASP A 192 10.04 15.53 15.30
C ASP A 192 9.47 16.01 13.95
N GLN A 193 9.19 15.08 13.04
CA GLN A 193 8.59 15.41 11.74
C GLN A 193 7.16 15.91 11.88
N LEU A 194 6.36 15.34 12.79
CA LEU A 194 5.01 15.84 13.05
C LEU A 194 5.03 17.29 13.55
N ALA A 195 5.95 17.63 14.46
CA ALA A 195 6.08 19.00 14.96
C ALA A 195 6.35 20.01 13.83
N ASP A 196 7.27 19.70 12.91
CA ASP A 196 7.54 20.55 11.74
C ASP A 196 6.32 20.68 10.82
N LEU A 197 5.73 19.56 10.45
CA LEU A 197 4.58 19.51 9.54
C LEU A 197 3.37 20.25 10.09
N HIS A 198 3.11 20.10 11.39
CA HIS A 198 2.04 20.81 12.09
C HIS A 198 2.29 22.32 12.10
N ALA A 199 3.52 22.77 12.36
CA ALA A 199 3.87 24.18 12.32
C ALA A 199 3.71 24.80 10.93
N ARG A 200 3.97 24.02 9.86
CA ARG A 200 3.75 24.47 8.48
C ARG A 200 2.26 24.51 8.12
N MET A 201 1.50 23.47 8.47
CA MET A 201 0.06 23.46 8.27
C MET A 201 -0.63 24.58 9.04
N ASP A 202 -0.19 24.89 10.26
CA ASP A 202 -0.75 25.97 11.08
C ASP A 202 -0.71 27.32 10.35
N LYS A 203 0.43 27.65 9.71
CA LYS A 203 0.59 28.87 8.93
C LYS A 203 -0.36 28.91 7.73
N LEU A 204 -0.45 27.82 6.97
CA LEU A 204 -1.31 27.74 5.79
C LEU A 204 -2.79 27.78 6.16
N LEU A 205 -3.22 27.00 7.15
CA LEU A 205 -4.59 27.00 7.66
C LEU A 205 -5.00 28.39 8.16
N THR A 206 -4.12 29.06 8.91
CA THR A 206 -4.35 30.44 9.38
C THR A 206 -4.52 31.42 8.21
N ALA A 207 -3.68 31.30 7.17
CA ALA A 207 -3.78 32.12 5.96
C ALA A 207 -5.08 31.88 5.18
N GLN A 208 -5.63 30.66 5.25
CA GLN A 208 -6.93 30.29 4.67
C GLN A 208 -8.12 30.59 5.59
N GLY A 209 -7.89 31.20 6.76
CA GLY A 209 -8.96 31.61 7.68
C GLY A 209 -9.33 30.60 8.76
N PHE A 210 -8.71 29.42 8.79
CA PHE A 210 -8.90 28.41 9.84
C PHE A 210 -7.96 28.69 11.03
N LYS A 211 -8.37 29.59 11.92
CA LYS A 211 -7.51 30.12 13.00
C LYS A 211 -7.72 29.47 14.37
N GLU A 212 -8.90 28.91 14.61
CA GLU A 212 -9.33 28.43 15.93
C GLU A 212 -9.34 26.90 16.00
N GLY A 213 -9.06 26.37 17.19
CA GLY A 213 -9.14 24.93 17.49
C GLY A 213 -7.86 24.14 17.20
N SER A 214 -7.91 22.85 17.50
CA SER A 214 -6.82 21.91 17.20
C SER A 214 -6.57 21.80 15.70
N LEU A 215 -5.40 21.27 15.31
CA LEU A 215 -5.11 20.95 13.91
C LEU A 215 -6.23 20.10 13.30
N ARG A 216 -6.67 19.06 14.04
CA ARG A 216 -7.74 18.18 13.63
C ARG A 216 -9.06 18.93 13.37
N GLN A 217 -9.48 19.79 14.28
CA GLN A 217 -10.70 20.59 14.12
C GLN A 217 -10.63 21.50 12.89
N ARG A 218 -9.46 22.07 12.60
CA ARG A 218 -9.23 22.92 11.43
C ARG A 218 -9.23 22.14 10.12
N LEU A 219 -8.67 20.93 10.09
CA LEU A 219 -8.72 20.03 8.92
C LEU A 219 -10.14 19.50 8.66
N ASP A 220 -10.90 19.21 9.71
CA ASP A 220 -12.33 18.84 9.58
C ASP A 220 -13.14 20.02 9.03
N ALA A 221 -12.90 21.24 9.52
CA ALA A 221 -13.54 22.45 9.00
C ALA A 221 -13.18 22.71 7.53
N LEU A 222 -11.92 22.50 7.14
CA LEU A 222 -11.49 22.58 5.74
C LEU A 222 -12.22 21.54 4.89
N THR A 223 -12.29 20.29 5.34
CA THR A 223 -13.02 19.21 4.66
C THR A 223 -14.50 19.54 4.46
N ALA A 224 -15.11 20.26 5.41
CA ALA A 224 -16.51 20.66 5.34
C ALA A 224 -16.78 21.86 4.41
N THR A 225 -15.76 22.50 3.84
CA THR A 225 -15.98 23.63 2.92
C THR A 225 -16.54 23.18 1.56
N ASP A 226 -17.33 24.07 0.95
CA ASP A 226 -17.96 23.83 -0.34
C ASP A 226 -16.93 23.45 -1.42
N GLY A 227 -17.22 22.37 -2.17
CA GLY A 227 -16.37 21.88 -3.25
C GLY A 227 -15.26 20.91 -2.84
N GLN A 228 -15.07 20.66 -1.53
CA GLN A 228 -14.09 19.66 -1.05
C GLN A 228 -14.61 18.22 -1.12
N LEU A 229 -15.91 17.99 -0.99
CA LEU A 229 -16.49 16.66 -1.04
C LEU A 229 -17.09 16.35 -2.41
N PHE A 230 -16.80 15.17 -2.94
CA PHE A 230 -17.49 14.60 -4.09
C PHE A 230 -18.74 13.85 -3.61
N ALA A 231 -19.81 13.89 -4.41
CA ALA A 231 -21.03 13.12 -4.12
C ALA A 231 -20.70 11.63 -3.90
N ASN A 232 -21.35 11.00 -2.91
CA ASN A 232 -21.09 9.60 -2.56
C ASN A 232 -21.89 8.61 -3.41
N ASP A 233 -21.82 8.78 -4.73
CA ASP A 233 -22.47 7.98 -5.76
C ASP A 233 -21.54 7.77 -6.96
N ASP A 234 -22.01 7.05 -7.99
CA ASP A 234 -21.18 6.75 -9.15
C ASP A 234 -20.80 7.99 -9.97
N THR A 235 -21.62 9.05 -9.94
CA THR A 235 -21.31 10.33 -10.59
C THR A 235 -20.15 11.02 -9.87
N GLY A 236 -20.18 11.09 -8.55
CA GLY A 236 -19.09 11.67 -7.76
C GLY A 236 -17.81 10.85 -7.83
N ARG A 237 -17.90 9.52 -7.86
CA ARG A 237 -16.74 8.64 -8.12
C ARG A 237 -16.12 8.90 -9.49
N ALA A 238 -16.92 9.06 -10.54
CA ALA A 238 -16.43 9.39 -11.88
C ALA A 238 -15.77 10.78 -11.91
N ALA A 239 -16.36 11.78 -11.26
CA ALA A 239 -15.80 13.13 -11.15
C ALA A 239 -14.45 13.15 -10.40
N LEU A 240 -14.32 12.36 -9.33
CA LEU A 240 -13.08 12.19 -8.59
C LEU A 240 -11.97 11.58 -9.46
N LEU A 241 -12.29 10.51 -10.20
CA LEU A 241 -11.33 9.89 -11.11
C LEU A 241 -10.92 10.86 -12.23
N ALA A 242 -11.84 11.66 -12.76
CA ALA A 242 -11.53 12.69 -13.75
C ALA A 242 -10.57 13.77 -13.18
N TYR A 243 -10.81 14.23 -11.94
CA TYR A 243 -9.92 15.17 -11.25
C TYR A 243 -8.51 14.62 -11.10
N LEU A 244 -8.35 13.36 -10.66
CA LEU A 244 -7.03 12.72 -10.56
C LEU A 244 -6.31 12.62 -11.91
N ASN A 245 -7.03 12.26 -12.98
CA ASN A 245 -6.46 12.19 -14.33
C ASN A 245 -5.95 13.56 -14.83
N ASP A 246 -6.69 14.63 -14.53
CA ASP A 246 -6.28 16.00 -14.86
C ASP A 246 -5.00 16.42 -14.12
N ARG A 247 -4.91 16.13 -12.81
CA ARG A 247 -3.68 16.39 -12.02
C ARG A 247 -2.47 15.63 -12.55
N LEU A 248 -2.65 14.36 -12.93
CA LEU A 248 -1.61 13.55 -13.55
C LEU A 248 -1.20 14.06 -14.93
N THR A 249 -2.14 14.57 -15.73
CA THR A 249 -1.84 15.17 -17.03
C THR A 249 -1.00 16.44 -16.86
N THR A 250 -1.37 17.28 -15.90
CA THR A 250 -0.67 18.56 -15.63
C THR A 250 0.76 18.32 -15.16
N ILE A 251 0.98 17.45 -14.18
CA ILE A 251 2.34 17.20 -13.67
C ILE A 251 3.24 16.57 -14.74
N ARG A 252 2.73 15.63 -15.56
CA ARG A 252 3.49 14.98 -16.63
C ARG A 252 4.12 15.97 -17.62
N ALA A 253 3.44 17.09 -17.88
CA ALA A 253 3.99 18.15 -18.74
C ALA A 253 5.19 18.88 -18.10
N ARG A 254 5.28 18.89 -16.77
CA ARG A 254 6.36 19.52 -15.99
C ARG A 254 7.54 18.58 -15.71
N LEU A 255 7.30 17.26 -15.66
CA LEU A 255 8.32 16.25 -15.34
C LEU A 255 9.61 16.32 -16.20
N PRO A 256 9.60 16.66 -17.50
CA PRO A 256 10.83 16.82 -18.28
C PRO A 256 11.81 17.88 -17.75
N GLN A 257 11.36 18.77 -16.85
CA GLN A 257 12.23 19.73 -16.17
C GLN A 257 13.18 19.05 -15.18
N VAL A 258 12.78 17.93 -14.58
CA VAL A 258 13.52 17.24 -13.51
C VAL A 258 13.82 15.77 -13.79
N PHE A 259 13.35 15.20 -14.90
CA PHE A 259 13.71 13.84 -15.34
C PHE A 259 14.35 13.86 -16.74
N SER A 260 15.41 13.08 -16.93
CA SER A 260 16.05 12.92 -18.26
C SER A 260 15.30 11.91 -19.14
N ARG A 261 14.59 10.97 -18.52
CA ARG A 261 13.83 9.89 -19.18
C ARG A 261 12.38 9.93 -18.73
N MET A 262 11.47 9.79 -19.70
CA MET A 262 10.04 9.63 -19.46
C MET A 262 9.62 8.20 -19.81
N PRO A 263 8.86 7.50 -18.95
CA PRO A 263 8.34 6.19 -19.26
C PRO A 263 7.32 6.23 -20.40
N ARG A 264 7.38 5.21 -21.26
CA ARG A 264 6.46 4.99 -22.38
C ARG A 264 5.26 4.14 -21.97
N ALA A 265 5.43 3.26 -20.99
CA ALA A 265 4.36 2.38 -20.53
C ALA A 265 3.14 3.20 -20.05
N PRO A 266 1.93 2.85 -20.50
CA PRO A 266 0.71 3.53 -20.06
C PRO A 266 0.38 3.19 -18.61
N TYR A 267 -0.38 4.07 -17.98
CA TYR A 267 -1.07 3.77 -16.74
C TYR A 267 -2.49 4.34 -16.74
N GLU A 268 -3.32 3.83 -15.84
CA GLU A 268 -4.69 4.29 -15.62
C GLU A 268 -5.07 4.25 -14.14
N ILE A 269 -6.19 4.89 -13.80
CA ILE A 269 -6.74 4.92 -12.43
C ILE A 269 -8.00 4.05 -12.39
N ARG A 270 -8.12 3.16 -11.41
CA ARG A 270 -9.29 2.29 -11.22
C ARG A 270 -9.78 2.34 -9.78
N ARG A 271 -11.09 2.15 -9.59
CA ARG A 271 -11.66 1.88 -8.26
C ARG A 271 -11.25 0.48 -7.80
N VAL A 272 -10.97 0.32 -6.51
CA VAL A 272 -10.85 -1.00 -5.88
C VAL A 272 -12.17 -1.79 -5.99
N PRO A 273 -12.16 -3.08 -6.37
CA PRO A 273 -13.38 -3.88 -6.43
C PRO A 273 -14.15 -3.95 -5.09
N PRO A 274 -15.50 -3.86 -5.09
CA PRO A 274 -16.30 -3.85 -3.86
C PRO A 274 -16.10 -5.06 -2.94
N GLU A 275 -15.69 -6.21 -3.48
CA GLU A 275 -15.53 -7.44 -2.71
C GLU A 275 -14.32 -7.38 -1.74
N ILE A 276 -13.35 -6.51 -2.04
CA ILE A 276 -12.11 -6.38 -1.27
C ILE A 276 -11.91 -4.98 -0.66
N GLU A 277 -12.77 -4.01 -0.95
CA GLU A 277 -12.61 -2.61 -0.55
C GLU A 277 -12.64 -2.36 0.98
N ILE A 278 -13.12 -3.31 1.79
CA ILE A 278 -13.08 -3.20 3.26
C ILE A 278 -11.66 -3.33 3.80
N GLY A 279 -10.88 -4.29 3.29
CA GLY A 279 -9.50 -4.54 3.73
C GLY A 279 -8.46 -3.79 2.90
N ALA A 280 -8.85 -3.22 1.76
CA ALA A 280 -7.93 -2.53 0.87
C ALA A 280 -7.47 -1.18 1.45
N PRO A 281 -6.19 -0.80 1.23
CA PRO A 281 -5.70 0.53 1.59
C PRO A 281 -6.41 1.61 0.77
N GLY A 282 -6.25 2.87 1.18
CA GLY A 282 -6.84 4.01 0.48
C GLY A 282 -6.42 4.12 -0.99
N GLY A 283 -5.15 3.90 -1.29
CA GLY A 283 -4.61 3.85 -2.65
C GLY A 283 -3.51 2.80 -2.77
N SER A 284 -3.30 2.29 -3.99
CA SER A 284 -2.15 1.42 -4.30
C SER A 284 -1.82 1.37 -5.79
N ALA A 285 -0.53 1.33 -6.11
CA ALA A 285 -0.03 1.11 -7.44
C ALA A 285 0.22 -0.37 -7.72
N GLN A 286 -0.38 -0.89 -8.78
CA GLN A 286 -0.03 -2.15 -9.41
C GLN A 286 0.83 -1.87 -10.65
N ALA A 287 2.04 -2.44 -10.68
CA ALA A 287 2.92 -2.31 -11.83
C ALA A 287 2.33 -2.97 -13.10
N GLY A 288 2.63 -2.36 -14.25
CA GLY A 288 2.33 -2.94 -15.56
C GLY A 288 3.17 -4.20 -15.85
N THR A 289 3.08 -4.72 -17.06
CA THR A 289 3.99 -5.80 -17.49
C THR A 289 5.30 -5.24 -18.03
N PRO A 290 6.43 -5.98 -17.94
CA PRO A 290 7.70 -5.53 -18.52
C PRO A 290 7.65 -5.26 -20.03
N ASP A 291 6.79 -5.98 -20.76
CA ASP A 291 6.57 -5.80 -22.19
C ASP A 291 5.61 -4.63 -22.53
N GLY A 292 5.08 -3.93 -21.53
CA GLY A 292 4.12 -2.83 -21.70
C GLY A 292 2.72 -3.23 -22.18
N SER A 293 2.44 -4.52 -22.38
CA SER A 293 1.15 -4.99 -22.90
C SER A 293 -0.02 -4.83 -21.93
N ARG A 294 0.25 -4.71 -20.62
CA ARG A 294 -0.72 -4.31 -19.59
C ARG A 294 -0.27 -2.99 -18.93
N PRO A 295 -1.16 -1.99 -18.84
CA PRO A 295 -0.83 -0.73 -18.17
C PRO A 295 -0.54 -0.96 -16.68
N GLY A 296 0.20 -0.02 -16.10
CA GLY A 296 0.20 0.16 -14.65
C GLY A 296 -1.17 0.66 -14.18
N ILE A 297 -1.59 0.28 -12.98
CA ILE A 297 -2.89 0.68 -12.44
C ILE A 297 -2.69 1.36 -11.09
N PHE A 298 -3.19 2.59 -10.96
CA PHE A 298 -3.41 3.23 -9.66
C PHE A 298 -4.82 2.85 -9.20
N PHE A 299 -4.90 1.94 -8.23
CA PHE A 299 -6.16 1.65 -7.54
C PHE A 299 -6.43 2.66 -6.45
N ILE A 300 -7.64 3.21 -6.40
CA ILE A 300 -8.14 4.06 -5.32
C ILE A 300 -9.40 3.46 -4.71
N ASN A 301 -9.48 3.43 -3.38
CA ASN A 301 -10.62 2.90 -2.66
C ASN A 301 -11.72 3.95 -2.57
N LEU A 302 -12.85 3.70 -3.23
CA LEU A 302 -13.99 4.64 -3.29
C LEU A 302 -15.25 4.05 -2.65
N ARG A 303 -15.07 3.24 -1.58
CA ARG A 303 -16.17 2.76 -0.73
C ARG A 303 -17.00 3.91 -0.17
N ASP A 304 -16.32 5.00 0.18
CA ASP A 304 -16.89 6.27 0.59
C ASP A 304 -16.06 7.40 -0.02
N THR A 305 -16.65 8.23 -0.88
CA THR A 305 -15.93 9.36 -1.49
C THR A 305 -15.56 10.44 -0.48
N HIS A 306 -16.21 10.48 0.69
CA HIS A 306 -15.89 11.45 1.74
C HIS A 306 -14.61 11.10 2.50
N GLU A 307 -14.07 9.89 2.33
CA GLU A 307 -12.70 9.56 2.76
C GLU A 307 -11.64 10.29 1.90
N TRP A 308 -12.04 10.94 0.80
CA TRP A 308 -11.15 11.66 -0.13
C TRP A 308 -11.58 13.11 -0.37
N PRO A 309 -11.40 14.02 0.60
CA PRO A 309 -11.55 15.44 0.36
C PRO A 309 -10.62 15.89 -0.78
N ARG A 310 -11.12 16.75 -1.67
CA ARG A 310 -10.45 17.15 -2.92
C ARG A 310 -9.01 17.62 -2.69
N TYR A 311 -8.77 18.42 -1.65
CA TYR A 311 -7.44 18.93 -1.32
C TYR A 311 -6.40 17.84 -1.01
N THR A 312 -6.83 16.63 -0.60
CA THR A 312 -5.93 15.51 -0.29
C THR A 312 -5.55 14.67 -1.51
N LEU A 313 -6.31 14.76 -2.61
CA LEU A 313 -6.17 13.87 -3.77
C LEU A 313 -4.90 14.09 -4.61
N PRO A 314 -4.43 15.33 -4.89
CA PRO A 314 -3.28 15.53 -5.78
C PRO A 314 -2.03 14.79 -5.32
N THR A 315 -1.74 14.84 -4.01
CA THR A 315 -0.54 14.21 -3.45
C THR A 315 -0.57 12.69 -3.61
N LEU A 316 -1.73 12.05 -3.41
CA LEU A 316 -1.89 10.62 -3.68
C LEU A 316 -1.69 10.30 -5.17
N ALA A 317 -2.19 11.15 -6.06
CA ALA A 317 -2.00 10.98 -7.50
C ALA A 317 -0.51 10.97 -7.85
N PHE A 318 0.28 11.89 -7.29
CA PHE A 318 1.72 11.97 -7.54
C PHE A 318 2.50 10.80 -6.92
N HIS A 319 2.05 10.33 -5.74
CA HIS A 319 2.60 9.15 -5.05
C HIS A 319 2.41 7.86 -5.85
N GLU A 320 1.17 7.56 -6.25
CA GLU A 320 0.83 6.30 -6.91
C GLU A 320 1.16 6.35 -8.39
N GLY A 321 0.84 7.46 -9.07
CA GLY A 321 1.01 7.64 -10.51
C GLY A 321 2.40 8.14 -10.88
N ALA A 322 2.49 9.44 -11.21
CA ALA A 322 3.71 10.08 -11.70
C ALA A 322 4.01 11.35 -10.90
N PRO A 323 5.28 11.57 -10.48
CA PRO A 323 6.47 10.76 -10.77
C PRO A 323 6.71 9.59 -9.81
N GLY A 324 5.72 9.19 -9.01
CA GLY A 324 5.84 8.12 -8.01
C GLY A 324 5.88 6.70 -8.57
N HIS A 325 5.07 5.80 -8.00
CA HIS A 325 5.23 4.35 -8.18
C HIS A 325 5.08 3.86 -9.62
N LEU A 326 4.06 4.28 -10.36
CA LEU A 326 3.86 3.80 -11.73
C LEU A 326 4.95 4.33 -12.67
N PHE A 327 5.43 5.55 -12.43
CA PHE A 327 6.56 6.12 -13.15
C PHE A 327 7.88 5.36 -12.87
N GLU A 328 8.21 5.11 -11.60
CA GLU A 328 9.40 4.32 -11.20
C GLU A 328 9.35 2.91 -11.76
N ASN A 329 8.21 2.22 -11.62
CA ASN A 329 8.06 0.86 -12.12
C ASN A 329 8.24 0.78 -13.64
N ALA A 330 7.65 1.73 -14.38
CA ALA A 330 7.77 1.77 -15.83
C ALA A 330 9.22 2.00 -16.28
N LEU A 331 9.93 2.98 -15.70
CA LEU A 331 11.34 3.21 -16.04
C LEU A 331 12.22 1.99 -15.75
N LYS A 332 12.00 1.33 -14.62
CA LYS A 332 12.71 0.11 -14.24
C LYS A 332 12.48 -1.02 -15.25
N PHE A 333 11.26 -1.22 -15.73
CA PHE A 333 10.95 -2.26 -16.71
C PHE A 333 11.44 -1.94 -18.12
N GLU A 334 11.45 -0.65 -18.49
CA GLU A 334 11.95 -0.21 -19.79
C GLU A 334 13.47 -0.17 -19.87
N ASP A 335 14.18 -0.35 -18.75
CA ASP A 335 15.63 -0.43 -18.72
C ASP A 335 16.14 -1.83 -19.09
N ALA A 336 16.47 -2.00 -20.38
CA ALA A 336 17.00 -3.25 -20.93
C ALA A 336 18.39 -3.62 -20.37
N ALA A 337 19.14 -2.67 -19.80
CA ALA A 337 20.43 -2.96 -19.18
C ALA A 337 20.27 -3.47 -17.74
N LEU A 338 19.10 -3.25 -17.12
CA LEU A 338 18.83 -3.70 -15.77
C LEU A 338 18.50 -5.20 -15.75
N PRO A 339 19.26 -6.06 -15.04
CA PRO A 339 18.98 -7.50 -15.01
C PRO A 339 17.60 -7.81 -14.44
N LEU A 340 16.96 -8.89 -14.90
CA LEU A 340 15.59 -9.27 -14.51
C LEU A 340 15.39 -9.32 -12.98
N TYR A 341 16.36 -9.84 -12.22
CA TYR A 341 16.26 -9.89 -10.77
C TYR A 341 16.21 -8.50 -10.10
N ARG A 342 16.79 -7.46 -10.73
CA ARG A 342 16.69 -6.06 -10.29
C ARG A 342 15.37 -5.43 -10.73
N GLN A 343 14.89 -5.77 -11.91
CA GLN A 343 13.55 -5.36 -12.38
C GLN A 343 12.44 -5.92 -11.47
N SER A 344 12.63 -7.13 -10.92
CA SER A 344 11.69 -7.78 -10.01
C SER A 344 11.98 -7.57 -8.52
N SER A 345 13.07 -6.87 -8.17
CA SER A 345 13.45 -6.61 -6.78
C SER A 345 12.40 -5.76 -6.07
N TYR A 346 12.08 -6.12 -4.83
CA TYR A 346 11.16 -5.38 -3.98
C TYR A 346 11.85 -5.01 -2.67
N VAL A 347 12.08 -3.71 -2.49
CA VAL A 347 12.63 -3.11 -1.27
C VAL A 347 11.67 -2.01 -0.84
N THR A 348 10.97 -2.23 0.28
CA THR A 348 9.86 -1.38 0.72
C THR A 348 10.32 0.06 0.97
N ALA A 349 11.36 0.28 1.78
CA ALA A 349 11.82 1.64 2.07
C ALA A 349 12.28 2.41 0.84
N TYR A 350 12.91 1.75 -0.12
CA TYR A 350 13.26 2.41 -1.38
C TYR A 350 11.99 2.81 -2.14
N GLY A 351 11.07 1.87 -2.39
CA GLY A 351 9.90 2.11 -3.23
C GLY A 351 8.97 3.15 -2.61
N GLU A 352 8.66 2.99 -1.33
CA GLU A 352 7.79 3.90 -0.58
C GLU A 352 8.46 5.24 -0.29
N GLY A 353 9.78 5.23 -0.07
CA GLY A 353 10.56 6.44 0.04
C GLY A 353 10.56 7.25 -1.25
N TRP A 354 10.69 6.58 -2.41
CA TRP A 354 10.58 7.23 -3.71
C TRP A 354 9.18 7.81 -3.93
N GLY A 355 8.11 7.05 -3.66
CA GLY A 355 6.74 7.54 -3.79
C GLY A 355 6.50 8.83 -3.00
N LEU A 356 6.99 8.89 -1.75
CA LEU A 356 6.92 10.09 -0.93
C LEU A 356 7.82 11.23 -1.41
N TYR A 357 9.05 10.91 -1.82
CA TYR A 357 9.96 11.90 -2.41
C TYR A 357 9.38 12.50 -3.70
N ALA A 358 8.65 11.71 -4.49
CA ALA A 358 7.94 12.18 -5.68
C ALA A 358 6.84 13.21 -5.37
N GLU A 359 6.16 13.10 -4.22
CA GLU A 359 5.23 14.13 -3.74
C GLU A 359 5.96 15.45 -3.46
N GLN A 360 7.16 15.40 -2.85
CA GLN A 360 8.00 16.58 -2.66
C GLN A 360 8.43 17.19 -3.99
N VAL A 361 8.86 16.37 -4.96
CA VAL A 361 9.21 16.84 -6.31
C VAL A 361 8.00 17.51 -7.00
N ALA A 362 6.79 16.98 -6.82
CA ALA A 362 5.59 17.59 -7.36
C ALA A 362 5.35 19.00 -6.77
N ALA A 363 5.52 19.17 -5.47
CA ALA A 363 5.43 20.47 -4.83
C ALA A 363 6.49 21.45 -5.35
N GLU A 364 7.74 21.01 -5.48
CA GLU A 364 8.85 21.82 -6.03
C GLU A 364 8.67 22.18 -7.52
N LEU A 365 7.87 21.41 -8.27
CA LEU A 365 7.46 21.74 -9.64
C LEU A 365 6.30 22.73 -9.70
N GLY A 366 5.87 23.29 -8.57
CA GLY A 366 4.81 24.29 -8.47
C GLY A 366 3.41 23.73 -8.70
N MET A 367 3.17 22.45 -8.37
CA MET A 367 1.84 21.84 -8.51
C MET A 367 0.82 22.41 -7.53
N TYR A 368 1.26 23.13 -6.50
CA TYR A 368 0.42 23.72 -5.46
C TYR A 368 0.46 25.26 -5.41
N ASP A 369 1.20 25.93 -6.32
CA ASP A 369 1.38 27.39 -6.28
C ASP A 369 0.05 28.16 -6.34
N ASP A 370 -0.90 27.66 -7.12
CA ASP A 370 -2.27 28.19 -7.25
C ASP A 370 -3.31 27.35 -6.49
N ASP A 371 -2.88 26.42 -5.62
CA ASP A 371 -3.74 25.51 -4.85
C ASP A 371 -3.27 25.39 -3.39
N PRO A 372 -3.44 26.45 -2.58
CA PRO A 372 -3.00 26.45 -1.18
C PRO A 372 -3.70 25.39 -0.32
N LEU A 373 -4.92 24.96 -0.69
CA LEU A 373 -5.60 23.87 -0.01
C LEU A 373 -4.94 22.54 -0.34
N GLY A 374 -4.59 22.32 -1.61
CA GLY A 374 -3.78 21.18 -2.04
C GLY A 374 -2.43 21.10 -1.32
N GLU A 375 -1.77 22.24 -1.05
CA GLU A 375 -0.53 22.25 -0.25
C GLU A 375 -0.77 21.77 1.20
N ILE A 376 -1.87 22.21 1.83
CA ILE A 376 -2.28 21.67 3.14
C ILE A 376 -2.51 20.16 3.06
N GLY A 377 -3.12 19.67 1.98
CA GLY A 377 -3.33 18.23 1.75
C GLY A 377 -2.04 17.43 1.57
N TYR A 378 -1.05 18.00 0.87
CA TYR A 378 0.30 17.46 0.78
C TYR A 378 0.97 17.34 2.16
N LEU A 379 0.91 18.40 2.98
CA LEU A 379 1.46 18.36 4.33
C LEU A 379 0.71 17.40 5.25
N ALA A 380 -0.62 17.30 5.11
CA ALA A 380 -1.44 16.36 5.86
C ALA A 380 -1.11 14.89 5.48
N SER A 381 -0.86 14.60 4.20
CA SER A 381 -0.33 13.30 3.74
C SER A 381 1.02 13.01 4.38
N TYR A 382 1.93 13.97 4.42
CA TYR A 382 3.21 13.82 5.09
C TYR A 382 3.05 13.57 6.60
N ALA A 383 2.11 14.26 7.26
CA ALA A 383 1.82 14.10 8.67
C ALA A 383 1.22 12.71 8.97
N PHE A 384 0.35 12.20 8.09
CA PHE A 384 -0.11 10.83 8.14
C PHE A 384 1.04 9.81 8.04
N ARG A 385 1.98 10.01 7.09
CA ARG A 385 3.14 9.12 6.93
C ARG A 385 4.17 9.27 8.06
N ALA A 386 4.27 10.43 8.71
CA ALA A 386 5.07 10.60 9.93
C ALA A 386 4.40 9.93 11.13
N SER A 387 3.07 10.04 11.25
CA SER A 387 2.28 9.34 12.26
C SER A 387 2.47 7.83 12.19
N ARG A 388 2.63 7.25 10.99
CA ARG A 388 2.98 5.82 10.80
C ARG A 388 4.22 5.39 11.58
N LEU A 389 5.27 6.22 11.65
CA LEU A 389 6.48 5.92 12.42
C LEU A 389 6.15 5.79 13.90
N VAL A 390 5.35 6.71 14.43
CA VAL A 390 4.99 6.80 15.85
C VAL A 390 4.04 5.67 16.25
N VAL A 391 2.99 5.42 15.45
CA VAL A 391 1.99 4.40 15.81
C VAL A 391 2.50 2.97 15.65
N ASP A 392 3.31 2.67 14.63
CA ASP A 392 3.85 1.31 14.41
C ASP A 392 4.83 0.94 15.55
N THR A 393 5.76 1.85 15.88
CA THR A 393 6.65 1.68 17.03
C THR A 393 5.91 1.75 18.36
N GLY A 394 4.86 2.56 18.45
CA GLY A 394 3.95 2.65 19.58
C GLY A 394 3.31 1.29 19.91
N LEU A 395 2.68 0.68 18.90
CA LEU A 395 2.03 -0.63 18.97
C LEU A 395 3.02 -1.74 19.32
N HIS A 396 4.17 -1.76 18.65
CA HIS A 396 5.05 -2.94 18.66
C HIS A 396 6.22 -2.88 19.66
N ALA A 397 6.61 -1.69 20.12
CA ALA A 397 7.72 -1.51 21.05
C ALA A 397 7.35 -0.74 22.33
N LYS A 398 6.34 0.15 22.29
CA LYS A 398 5.94 0.96 23.46
C LYS A 398 4.66 0.48 24.17
N GLY A 399 4.08 -0.63 23.72
CA GLY A 399 2.91 -1.24 24.36
C GLY A 399 1.61 -0.47 24.19
N TRP A 400 1.50 0.38 23.17
CA TRP A 400 0.23 1.05 22.86
C TRP A 400 -0.84 0.02 22.49
N ASN A 401 -2.04 0.23 22.99
CA ASN A 401 -3.20 -0.50 22.53
C ASN A 401 -3.70 0.06 21.18
N ARG A 402 -4.60 -0.70 20.52
CA ARG A 402 -5.18 -0.32 19.23
C ARG A 402 -5.85 1.06 19.25
N GLN A 403 -6.60 1.39 20.30
CA GLN A 403 -7.35 2.64 20.38
C GLN A 403 -6.41 3.84 20.52
N GLN A 404 -5.36 3.74 21.35
CA GLN A 404 -4.33 4.78 21.48
C GLN A 404 -3.67 5.10 20.13
N ALA A 405 -3.37 4.08 19.32
CA ALA A 405 -2.80 4.26 17.99
C ALA A 405 -3.80 4.92 17.02
N ILE A 406 -5.09 4.56 17.09
CA ILE A 406 -6.15 5.20 16.29
C ILE A 406 -6.28 6.68 16.66
N ASP A 407 -6.42 6.97 17.95
CA ASP A 407 -6.60 8.33 18.45
C ASP A 407 -5.39 9.21 18.08
N PHE A 408 -4.17 8.68 18.24
CA PHE A 408 -2.97 9.39 17.85
C PHE A 408 -2.99 9.74 16.36
N MET A 409 -3.32 8.80 15.48
CA MET A 409 -3.36 9.05 14.03
C MET A 409 -4.44 10.09 13.67
N VAL A 410 -5.63 9.98 14.27
CA VAL A 410 -6.76 10.90 14.08
C VAL A 410 -6.41 12.32 14.48
N GLU A 411 -5.71 12.52 15.61
CA GLU A 411 -5.36 13.85 16.12
C GLU A 411 -4.17 14.50 15.38
N ASN A 412 -3.32 13.71 14.74
CA ASN A 412 -2.06 14.17 14.15
C ASN A 412 -2.06 14.21 12.61
N SER A 413 -3.20 13.91 11.97
CA SER A 413 -3.35 13.89 10.50
C SER A 413 -4.77 14.26 10.04
N SER A 414 -5.03 14.20 8.74
CA SER A 414 -6.37 14.39 8.14
C SER A 414 -7.22 13.11 8.09
N GLU A 415 -6.74 12.00 8.65
CA GLU A 415 -7.42 10.71 8.56
C GLU A 415 -8.73 10.70 9.37
N THR A 416 -9.80 10.18 8.78
CA THR A 416 -11.04 9.91 9.51
C THR A 416 -10.84 8.76 10.50
N PRO A 417 -11.67 8.64 11.55
CA PRO A 417 -11.60 7.49 12.46
C PRO A 417 -11.74 6.12 11.78
N SER A 418 -12.51 6.03 10.69
CA SER A 418 -12.67 4.79 9.92
C SER A 418 -11.42 4.44 9.12
N SER A 419 -10.81 5.43 8.46
CA SER A 419 -9.56 5.26 7.71
C SER A 419 -8.40 4.93 8.66
N ALA A 420 -8.25 5.68 9.76
CA ALA A 420 -7.25 5.42 10.79
C ALA A 420 -7.38 4.00 11.37
N ARG A 421 -8.60 3.54 11.67
CA ARG A 421 -8.83 2.16 12.13
C ARG A 421 -8.35 1.12 11.11
N THR A 422 -8.68 1.31 9.84
CA THR A 422 -8.25 0.40 8.75
C THR A 422 -6.72 0.32 8.67
N GLU A 423 -6.06 1.46 8.80
CA GLU A 423 -4.59 1.55 8.77
C GLU A 423 -3.93 0.96 10.02
N ILE A 424 -4.46 1.21 11.23
CA ILE A 424 -3.95 0.60 12.46
C ILE A 424 -4.08 -0.93 12.42
N ASP A 425 -5.22 -1.46 11.97
CA ASP A 425 -5.42 -2.91 11.81
C ASP A 425 -4.41 -3.53 10.85
N ARG A 426 -4.05 -2.76 9.81
CA ARG A 426 -3.00 -3.13 8.88
C ARG A 426 -1.62 -3.17 9.55
N TYR A 427 -1.25 -2.16 10.32
CA TYR A 427 0.08 -2.10 10.96
C TYR A 427 0.26 -3.24 11.95
N ILE A 428 -0.81 -3.60 12.67
CA ILE A 428 -0.86 -4.71 13.63
C ILE A 428 -0.44 -6.05 13.01
N VAL A 429 -0.83 -6.32 11.77
CA VAL A 429 -0.53 -7.59 11.08
C VAL A 429 0.67 -7.48 10.13
N TYR A 430 1.17 -6.26 9.89
CA TYR A 430 2.28 -5.98 8.98
C TYR A 430 3.38 -5.12 9.65
N PRO A 431 3.99 -5.63 10.73
CA PRO A 431 4.79 -4.83 11.67
C PRO A 431 6.07 -4.27 11.04
N GLY A 432 6.29 -2.96 11.17
CA GLY A 432 7.48 -2.26 10.69
C GLY A 432 7.36 -1.77 9.24
N GLN A 433 6.38 -2.25 8.48
CA GLN A 433 6.18 -1.81 7.10
C GLN A 433 5.78 -0.33 7.03
N ALA A 434 4.96 0.14 7.96
CA ALA A 434 4.50 1.53 7.99
C ALA A 434 5.65 2.52 8.19
N CYS A 435 6.76 2.08 8.78
CA CYS A 435 7.94 2.91 9.01
C CYS A 435 8.78 3.13 7.74
N SER A 436 8.67 2.26 6.74
CA SER A 436 9.53 2.30 5.56
C SER A 436 9.37 3.56 4.73
N TYR A 437 8.17 4.15 4.77
CA TYR A 437 7.76 5.33 4.02
C TYR A 437 8.63 6.55 4.34
N LYS A 438 8.52 7.07 5.56
CA LYS A 438 9.29 8.26 5.95
C LYS A 438 10.76 7.97 6.19
N VAL A 439 11.15 6.75 6.62
CA VAL A 439 12.58 6.38 6.68
C VAL A 439 13.19 6.43 5.27
N GLY A 440 12.51 5.87 4.28
CA GLY A 440 12.93 5.90 2.89
C GLY A 440 13.02 7.30 2.30
N GLN A 441 11.95 8.10 2.44
CA GLN A 441 11.93 9.45 1.91
C GLN A 441 12.97 10.34 2.58
N THR A 442 13.11 10.26 3.91
CA THR A 442 14.14 11.02 4.65
C THR A 442 15.53 10.67 4.16
N ALA A 443 15.81 9.39 3.88
CA ALA A 443 17.09 8.97 3.34
C ALA A 443 17.35 9.54 1.94
N ILE A 444 16.37 9.51 1.04
CA ILE A 444 16.50 10.06 -0.32
C ILE A 444 16.68 11.57 -0.30
N SER A 445 15.85 12.32 0.46
CA SER A 445 15.97 13.77 0.57
C SER A 445 17.30 14.18 1.20
N ARG A 446 17.75 13.51 2.27
CA ARG A 446 19.07 13.75 2.86
C ARG A 446 20.20 13.54 1.86
N LEU A 447 20.13 12.48 1.05
CA LEU A 447 21.13 12.21 0.01
C LEU A 447 21.13 13.30 -1.07
N ARG A 448 19.95 13.79 -1.47
CA ARG A 448 19.84 14.92 -2.39
C ARG A 448 20.49 16.17 -1.82
N ASP A 449 20.18 16.51 -0.57
CA ASP A 449 20.73 17.68 0.11
C ASP A 449 22.26 17.58 0.21
N GLU A 450 22.78 16.40 0.59
CA GLU A 450 24.21 16.11 0.70
C GLU A 450 24.97 16.41 -0.60
N VAL A 451 24.42 16.03 -1.75
CA VAL A 451 25.10 16.18 -3.06
C VAL A 451 24.70 17.46 -3.81
N SER A 452 23.72 18.23 -3.32
CA SER A 452 23.17 19.39 -4.02
C SER A 452 24.18 20.52 -4.28
N SER A 453 25.24 20.60 -3.48
CA SER A 453 26.32 21.58 -3.63
C SER A 453 27.49 21.09 -4.50
N HIS A 454 27.48 19.82 -4.92
CA HIS A 454 28.52 19.26 -5.78
C HIS A 454 28.53 19.95 -7.16
N ARG A 455 29.70 20.29 -7.70
CA ARG A 455 29.83 21.06 -8.96
C ARG A 455 29.12 20.44 -10.16
N ASP A 456 29.04 19.11 -10.19
CA ASP A 456 28.41 18.34 -11.27
C ASP A 456 26.96 17.93 -10.94
N TYR A 457 26.37 18.53 -9.89
CA TYR A 457 25.00 18.27 -9.50
C TYR A 457 24.02 18.83 -10.54
N ASP A 458 23.11 17.96 -10.96
CA ASP A 458 21.92 18.28 -11.74
C ASP A 458 20.80 17.37 -11.22
N ILE A 459 19.59 17.92 -11.07
CA ILE A 459 18.46 17.17 -10.50
C ILE A 459 18.08 15.95 -11.37
N LYS A 460 18.20 16.05 -12.69
CA LYS A 460 17.90 14.91 -13.59
C LYS A 460 18.95 13.82 -13.40
N ARG A 461 20.24 14.20 -13.32
CA ARG A 461 21.32 13.26 -13.01
C ARG A 461 21.12 12.58 -11.65
N PHE A 462 20.71 13.33 -10.62
CA PHE A 462 20.40 12.73 -9.31
C PHE A 462 19.27 11.70 -9.43
N HIS A 463 18.16 12.03 -10.09
CA HIS A 463 17.06 11.09 -10.33
C HIS A 463 17.49 9.87 -11.14
N ASP A 464 18.35 10.02 -12.15
CA ASP A 464 18.89 8.90 -12.94
C ASP A 464 19.73 7.96 -12.08
N VAL A 465 20.55 8.50 -11.19
CA VAL A 465 21.36 7.71 -10.25
C VAL A 465 20.46 6.93 -9.30
N VAL A 466 19.44 7.56 -8.72
CA VAL A 466 18.49 6.92 -7.81
C VAL A 466 17.73 5.80 -8.54
N LEU A 467 17.05 6.12 -9.64
CA LEU A 467 16.14 5.21 -10.35
C LEU A 467 16.85 4.11 -11.15
N GLY A 468 18.06 4.37 -11.66
CA GLY A 468 18.75 3.50 -12.62
C GLY A 468 19.24 2.15 -12.09
N ALA A 469 19.07 1.84 -10.80
CA ALA A 469 19.39 0.53 -10.22
C ALA A 469 18.14 -0.32 -9.89
N GLY A 470 16.95 0.22 -10.14
CA GLY A 470 15.72 -0.31 -9.56
C GLY A 470 15.74 -0.28 -8.03
N ARG A 471 14.84 -1.04 -7.40
CA ARG A 471 14.70 -1.02 -5.93
C ARG A 471 15.86 -1.73 -5.24
N ILE A 472 16.63 -0.99 -4.46
CA ILE A 472 17.80 -1.45 -3.72
C ILE A 472 17.73 -1.07 -2.24
N PRO A 473 18.39 -1.81 -1.31
CA PRO A 473 18.47 -1.41 0.09
C PRO A 473 19.01 0.02 0.25
N LEU A 474 18.51 0.79 1.21
CA LEU A 474 18.90 2.19 1.40
C LEU A 474 20.42 2.35 1.56
N ALA A 475 21.07 1.47 2.31
CA ALA A 475 22.54 1.48 2.46
C ALA A 475 23.30 1.28 1.12
N VAL A 476 22.70 0.59 0.14
CA VAL A 476 23.26 0.45 -1.21
C VAL A 476 23.00 1.71 -2.03
N LEU A 477 21.80 2.30 -1.89
CA LEU A 477 21.46 3.57 -2.54
C LEU A 477 22.39 4.70 -2.08
N GLU A 478 22.64 4.81 -0.78
CA GLU A 478 23.54 5.82 -0.21
C GLU A 478 24.94 5.75 -0.84
N ARG A 479 25.53 4.55 -0.91
CA ARG A 479 26.82 4.36 -1.58
C ARG A 479 26.76 4.75 -3.05
N ARG A 480 25.74 4.29 -3.77
CA ARG A 480 25.57 4.58 -5.19
C ARG A 480 25.49 6.08 -5.48
N VAL A 481 24.77 6.85 -4.65
CA VAL A 481 24.66 8.30 -4.80
C VAL A 481 26.00 8.97 -4.53
N ARG A 482 26.68 8.63 -3.42
CA ARG A 482 28.00 9.20 -3.08
C ARG A 482 29.07 8.87 -4.12
N ASP A 483 29.07 7.66 -4.67
CA ASP A 483 30.00 7.28 -5.74
C ASP A 483 29.76 8.10 -7.03
N ALA A 484 28.52 8.52 -7.28
CA ALA A 484 28.17 9.34 -8.44
C ALA A 484 28.47 10.84 -8.27
N PHE A 485 28.65 11.30 -7.03
CA PHE A 485 28.95 12.67 -6.63
C PHE A 485 30.03 12.67 -5.52
N PRO A 486 31.29 12.31 -5.86
CA PRO A 486 32.36 12.22 -4.88
C PRO A 486 32.68 13.58 -4.25
N ALA A 487 33.02 13.59 -2.95
CA ALA A 487 33.30 14.80 -2.19
C ALA A 487 34.44 15.67 -2.76
#